data_AF-A0A8B6DI24-F1
#
_entry.id   AF-A0A8B6DI24-F1
#
_cell.length_a   1.000
_cell.length_b   1.000
_cell.length_c   1.000
_cell.angle_alpha   90.00
_cell.angle_beta   90.00
_cell.angle_gamma   90.00
#
_symmetry.space_group_name_H-M   'P 1'
#
loop_
_entity.id
_entity.type
_entity.pdbx_description
1 polymer ?
#
loop_
_entity_poly.entity_id
_entity_poly.type
_entity_poly.pdbx_seq_one_letter_code
_entity_poly.pdbx_strand_id
1 'polypeptide(L)'
;MGKKQVMGATNFKRGGNPLMIFDFIYNMSSDGRSFRKDCDYIHSVADNVIDNRKKILESGQKDEKKHLDSLDILLSAKDENGIGMSNTDIRAEVDTFMFEGHDTTTSAISWILYDLAKHPEYQKLCQNEVDKALENNPGFVKWEDLGKFYVLTRCIKEGMRLHSPVPLVARQSTKEIIDGTTFPPELFSVSIYMVSITTLLSGQIR
;
A
#
# COMPACT_ATOMS: atom_id res chain seq x y z
N MET A 1 -17.32 3.72 5.25
CA MET A 1 -16.17 2.87 5.63
C MET A 1 -15.99 1.86 4.51
N GLY A 2 -14.82 1.79 3.88
CA GLY A 2 -14.59 0.87 2.76
C GLY A 2 -14.58 -0.59 3.24
N LYS A 3 -15.06 -1.53 2.41
CA LYS A 3 -15.10 -2.97 2.76
C LYS A 3 -13.75 -3.53 3.22
N LYS A 4 -12.64 -2.98 2.71
CA LYS A 4 -11.27 -3.32 3.14
C LYS A 4 -10.95 -2.95 4.60
N GLN A 5 -11.38 -1.77 5.06
CA GLN A 5 -11.24 -1.37 6.46
C GLN A 5 -12.06 -2.25 7.40
N VAL A 6 -13.21 -2.74 6.93
CA VAL A 6 -14.04 -3.70 7.66
C VAL A 6 -13.30 -5.04 7.78
N MET A 7 -12.69 -5.52 6.69
CA MET A 7 -11.90 -6.76 6.68
C MET A 7 -10.71 -6.71 7.66
N GLY A 8 -9.96 -5.60 7.69
CA GLY A 8 -8.88 -5.39 8.66
C GLY A 8 -9.36 -5.34 10.12
N ALA A 9 -10.48 -4.65 10.39
CA ALA A 9 -11.07 -4.59 11.73
C ALA A 9 -11.56 -5.97 12.23
N THR A 10 -12.07 -6.81 11.33
CA THR A 10 -12.49 -8.18 11.66
C THR A 10 -11.30 -9.07 12.02
N ASN A 11 -10.15 -8.93 11.35
CA ASN A 11 -8.92 -9.66 11.70
C ASN A 11 -8.37 -9.27 13.09
N PHE A 12 -8.44 -7.99 13.46
CA PHE A 12 -8.08 -7.56 14.82
C PHE A 12 -9.00 -8.14 15.89
N LYS A 13 -10.32 -8.18 15.64
CA LYS A 13 -11.30 -8.80 16.55
C LYS A 13 -11.07 -10.31 16.69
N ARG A 14 -10.64 -10.97 15.62
CA ARG A 14 -10.31 -12.39 15.60
C ARG A 14 -9.10 -12.71 16.49
N GLY A 15 -8.06 -11.85 16.47
CA GLY A 15 -6.87 -12.01 17.32
C GLY A 15 -7.15 -11.90 18.82
N GLY A 16 -8.21 -11.18 19.22
CA GLY A 16 -8.59 -11.01 20.63
C GLY A 16 -9.53 -12.07 21.19
N ASN A 17 -10.04 -13.00 20.38
CA ASN A 17 -11.02 -14.01 20.81
C ASN A 17 -10.51 -15.43 20.52
N PRO A 18 -10.13 -16.21 21.55
CA PRO A 18 -9.62 -17.57 21.38
C PRO A 18 -10.54 -18.52 20.60
N LEU A 19 -11.87 -18.33 20.70
CA LEU A 19 -12.84 -19.16 19.97
C LEU A 19 -12.86 -18.87 18.47
N MET A 20 -12.52 -17.64 18.07
CA MET A 20 -12.47 -17.22 16.67
C MET A 20 -11.14 -17.57 16.00
N ILE A 21 -10.16 -18.11 16.73
CA ILE A 21 -8.92 -18.63 16.14
C ILE A 21 -9.23 -19.85 15.27
N PHE A 22 -10.12 -20.74 15.72
CA PHE A 22 -10.51 -21.94 14.97
C PHE A 22 -11.31 -21.57 13.72
N ASP A 23 -10.76 -21.88 12.54
CA ASP A 23 -11.37 -21.55 11.24
C ASP A 23 -12.80 -22.08 11.10
N PHE A 24 -13.07 -23.29 11.59
CA PHE A 24 -14.40 -23.87 11.53
C PHE A 24 -15.45 -23.02 12.25
N ILE A 25 -15.14 -22.58 13.48
CA ILE A 25 -16.04 -21.74 14.30
C ILE A 25 -16.17 -20.36 13.68
N TYR A 26 -15.06 -19.76 13.24
CA TYR A 26 -15.06 -18.45 12.60
C TYR A 26 -15.88 -18.44 11.30
N ASN A 27 -15.73 -19.44 10.45
CA ASN A 27 -16.47 -19.55 9.18
C ASN A 27 -17.99 -19.72 9.40
N MET A 28 -18.40 -20.27 10.54
CA MET A 28 -19.81 -20.36 10.94
C MET A 28 -20.34 -19.10 11.63
N SER A 29 -19.48 -18.13 11.97
CA SER A 29 -19.90 -16.85 12.57
C SER A 29 -20.47 -15.89 11.51
N SER A 30 -21.17 -14.84 11.95
CA SER A 30 -21.58 -13.74 11.06
C SER A 30 -20.38 -13.05 10.42
N ASP A 31 -19.32 -12.88 11.20
CA ASP A 31 -18.14 -12.12 10.82
C ASP A 31 -17.31 -12.87 9.78
N GLY A 32 -17.13 -14.19 9.96
CA GLY A 32 -16.47 -15.04 8.97
C GLY A 32 -17.26 -15.17 7.67
N ARG A 33 -18.60 -15.24 7.72
CA ARG A 33 -19.44 -15.20 6.51
C ARG A 33 -19.30 -13.88 5.75
N SER A 34 -19.33 -12.74 6.47
CA SER A 34 -19.13 -11.43 5.85
C SER A 34 -17.73 -11.28 5.26
N PHE A 35 -16.69 -11.71 5.99
CA PHE A 35 -15.31 -11.72 5.52
C PHE A 35 -15.18 -12.52 4.21
N ARG A 36 -15.72 -13.73 4.16
CA ARG A 36 -15.66 -14.57 2.95
C ARG A 36 -16.37 -13.92 1.77
N LYS A 37 -17.55 -13.33 1.99
CA LYS A 37 -18.29 -12.60 0.95
C LYS A 37 -17.49 -11.42 0.40
N ASP A 38 -16.77 -10.71 1.26
CA ASP A 38 -15.91 -9.59 0.85
C ASP A 38 -14.66 -10.07 0.11
N CYS A 39 -14.04 -11.19 0.54
CA CYS A 39 -12.95 -11.84 -0.21
C CYS A 39 -13.40 -12.30 -1.58
N ASP A 40 -14.55 -12.98 -1.70
CA ASP A 40 -15.09 -13.45 -2.97
C ASP A 40 -15.35 -12.27 -3.93
N TYR A 41 -15.81 -11.13 -3.39
CA TYR A 41 -15.98 -9.91 -4.16
C TYR A 41 -14.63 -9.35 -4.65
N ILE A 42 -13.62 -9.26 -3.78
CA ILE A 42 -12.27 -8.78 -4.15
C ILE A 42 -11.68 -9.67 -5.25
N HIS A 43 -11.72 -10.99 -5.07
CA HIS A 43 -11.27 -11.95 -6.07
C HIS A 43 -11.98 -11.74 -7.41
N SER A 44 -13.30 -11.53 -7.40
CA SER A 44 -14.06 -11.28 -8.64
C SER A 44 -13.62 -10.01 -9.36
N VAL A 45 -13.21 -8.97 -8.63
CA VAL A 45 -12.70 -7.73 -9.24
C VAL A 45 -11.33 -7.98 -9.86
N ALA A 46 -10.43 -8.67 -9.17
CA ALA A 46 -9.11 -9.03 -9.71
C ALA A 46 -9.23 -9.93 -10.94
N ASP A 47 -10.09 -10.95 -10.90
CA ASP A 47 -10.37 -11.85 -12.03
C ASP A 47 -10.87 -11.06 -13.25
N ASN A 48 -11.80 -10.12 -13.06
CA ASN A 48 -12.28 -9.25 -14.14
C ASN A 48 -11.16 -8.38 -14.74
N VAL A 49 -10.26 -7.83 -13.93
CA VAL A 49 -9.12 -7.03 -14.41
C VAL A 49 -8.16 -7.89 -15.23
N ILE A 50 -7.84 -9.09 -14.76
CA ILE A 50 -6.96 -10.04 -15.44
C ILE A 50 -7.57 -10.48 -16.78
N ASP A 51 -8.83 -10.89 -16.79
CA ASP A 51 -9.52 -11.37 -17.99
C ASP A 51 -9.65 -10.28 -19.04
N ASN A 52 -9.98 -9.04 -18.63
CA ASN A 52 -10.02 -7.90 -19.55
C ASN A 52 -8.65 -7.64 -20.17
N ARG A 53 -7.57 -7.71 -19.38
CA ARG A 53 -6.22 -7.50 -19.90
C ARG A 53 -5.79 -8.62 -20.86
N LYS A 54 -6.07 -9.88 -20.54
CA LYS A 54 -5.80 -11.02 -21.44
C LYS A 54 -6.51 -10.88 -22.78
N LYS A 55 -7.79 -10.50 -22.79
CA LYS A 55 -8.56 -10.25 -24.02
C LYS A 55 -7.93 -9.17 -24.90
N ILE A 56 -7.42 -8.09 -24.29
CA ILE A 56 -6.73 -7.02 -25.02
C ILE A 56 -5.46 -7.57 -25.69
N LEU A 57 -4.66 -8.36 -24.96
CA LEU A 57 -3.43 -8.96 -25.51
C LEU A 57 -3.72 -9.95 -26.64
N GLU A 58 -4.76 -10.78 -26.51
CA GLU A 58 -5.20 -11.75 -27.53
C GLU A 58 -5.76 -11.07 -28.78
N SER A 59 -6.38 -9.89 -28.64
CA SER A 59 -6.96 -9.13 -29.77
C SER A 59 -5.90 -8.57 -30.73
N GLY A 60 -4.61 -8.75 -30.43
CA GLY A 60 -3.52 -8.28 -31.28
C GLY A 60 -3.40 -6.76 -31.34
N GLN A 61 -4.17 -6.02 -30.53
CA GLN A 61 -3.91 -4.63 -30.24
C GLN A 61 -2.58 -4.56 -29.47
N LYS A 62 -1.47 -4.49 -30.22
CA LYS A 62 -0.19 -4.05 -29.68
C LYS A 62 -0.42 -2.63 -29.20
N ASP A 63 -0.65 -2.51 -27.89
CA ASP A 63 -0.40 -1.27 -27.19
C ASP A 63 1.00 -0.81 -27.65
N GLU A 64 1.10 0.33 -28.34
CA GLU A 64 2.39 1.02 -28.59
C GLU A 64 3.00 1.55 -27.28
N LYS A 65 2.71 0.90 -26.15
CA LYS A 65 3.28 1.20 -24.86
C LYS A 65 4.75 0.84 -24.93
N LYS A 66 5.58 1.88 -24.86
CA LYS A 66 7.03 1.78 -24.75
C LYS A 66 7.48 0.95 -23.52
N HIS A 67 6.59 0.77 -22.53
CA HIS A 67 6.85 0.06 -21.28
C HIS A 67 5.66 -0.82 -20.88
N LEU A 68 5.95 -2.04 -20.43
CA LEU A 68 4.97 -3.00 -19.90
C LEU A 68 4.45 -2.51 -18.55
N ASP A 69 3.16 -2.69 -18.29
CA ASP A 69 2.60 -2.48 -16.96
C ASP A 69 2.86 -3.69 -16.04
N SER A 70 2.65 -3.52 -14.73
CA SER A 70 2.92 -4.59 -13.75
C SER A 70 2.15 -5.87 -14.05
N LEU A 71 0.92 -5.78 -14.56
CA LEU A 71 0.10 -6.94 -14.91
C LEU A 71 0.61 -7.61 -16.19
N ASP A 72 1.05 -6.84 -17.18
CA ASP A 72 1.71 -7.36 -18.40
C ASP A 72 3.00 -8.12 -18.06
N ILE A 73 3.76 -7.60 -17.09
CA ILE A 73 4.97 -8.26 -16.60
C ILE A 73 4.60 -9.60 -15.96
N LEU A 74 3.60 -9.65 -15.07
CA LEU A 74 3.15 -10.91 -14.45
C LEU A 74 2.62 -11.92 -15.48
N LEU A 75 1.87 -11.45 -16.48
CA LEU A 75 1.31 -12.30 -17.55
C LEU A 75 2.39 -12.83 -18.50
N SER A 76 3.48 -12.09 -18.67
CA SER A 76 4.59 -12.45 -19.57
C SER A 76 5.76 -13.12 -18.84
N ALA A 77 5.78 -13.07 -17.51
CA ALA A 77 6.84 -13.62 -16.68
C ALA A 77 6.91 -15.14 -16.83
N LYS A 78 8.14 -15.65 -16.98
CA LYS A 78 8.47 -17.06 -17.02
C LYS A 78 9.66 -17.32 -16.12
N ASP A 79 9.66 -18.47 -15.45
CA ASP A 79 10.78 -18.93 -14.64
C ASP A 79 11.95 -19.43 -15.51
N GLU A 80 13.02 -19.90 -14.87
CA GLU A 80 14.21 -20.45 -15.52
C GLU A 80 13.91 -21.67 -16.42
N ASN A 81 12.78 -22.36 -16.19
CA ASN A 81 12.31 -23.50 -16.97
C ASN A 81 11.31 -23.09 -18.07
N GLY A 82 11.01 -21.81 -18.22
CA GLY A 82 10.04 -21.28 -19.17
C GLY A 82 8.58 -21.43 -18.74
N ILE A 83 8.32 -21.79 -17.48
CA ILE A 83 6.97 -21.94 -16.90
C ILE A 83 6.49 -20.57 -16.41
N GLY A 84 5.30 -20.17 -16.87
CA GLY A 84 4.67 -18.93 -16.43
C GLY A 84 3.97 -19.05 -15.07
N MET A 85 3.61 -17.92 -14.48
CA MET A 85 2.85 -17.90 -13.22
C MET A 85 1.46 -18.53 -13.38
N SER A 86 0.97 -19.21 -12.34
CA SER A 86 -0.38 -19.75 -12.35
C SER A 86 -1.42 -18.63 -12.25
N ASN A 87 -2.66 -18.87 -12.71
CA ASN A 87 -3.74 -17.87 -12.57
C ASN A 87 -3.99 -17.51 -11.10
N THR A 88 -3.80 -18.45 -10.17
CA THR A 88 -3.95 -18.21 -8.73
C THR A 88 -2.86 -17.30 -8.18
N ASP A 89 -1.62 -17.47 -8.64
CA ASP A 89 -0.50 -16.62 -8.23
C ASP A 89 -0.66 -15.21 -8.79
N ILE A 90 -1.00 -15.09 -10.08
CA ILE A 90 -1.26 -13.80 -10.73
C ILE A 90 -2.38 -13.05 -10.00
N ARG A 91 -3.46 -13.75 -9.64
CA ARG A 91 -4.57 -13.14 -8.88
C ARG A 91 -4.11 -12.66 -7.52
N ALA A 92 -3.34 -13.46 -6.78
CA ALA A 92 -2.82 -13.09 -5.48
C ALA A 92 -1.92 -11.83 -5.54
N GLU A 93 -1.08 -11.71 -6.58
CA GLU A 93 -0.27 -10.50 -6.81
C GLU A 93 -1.14 -9.29 -7.16
N VAL A 94 -2.14 -9.45 -8.03
CA VAL A 94 -3.08 -8.37 -8.39
C VAL A 94 -3.87 -7.90 -7.17
N ASP A 95 -4.37 -8.81 -6.35
CA ASP A 95 -5.06 -8.50 -5.10
C ASP A 95 -4.15 -7.69 -4.16
N THR A 96 -2.88 -8.07 -4.08
CA THR A 96 -1.87 -7.38 -3.27
C THR A 96 -1.63 -5.96 -3.77
N PHE A 97 -1.37 -5.76 -5.07
CA PHE A 97 -1.17 -4.43 -5.66
C PHE A 97 -2.40 -3.52 -5.48
N MET A 98 -3.59 -4.05 -5.70
CA MET A 98 -4.84 -3.31 -5.53
C MET A 98 -5.11 -2.93 -4.06
N PHE A 99 -4.61 -3.71 -3.11
CA PHE A 99 -4.72 -3.41 -1.69
C PHE A 99 -3.68 -2.37 -1.27
N GLU A 100 -2.41 -2.66 -1.50
CA GLU A 100 -1.29 -1.86 -1.02
C GLU A 100 -1.24 -0.48 -1.64
N GLY A 101 -1.48 -0.37 -2.95
CA GLY A 101 -1.33 0.88 -3.69
C GLY A 101 -2.38 1.94 -3.38
N HIS A 102 -3.60 1.53 -3.02
CA HIS A 102 -4.73 2.46 -2.85
C HIS A 102 -4.94 2.89 -1.39
N ASP A 103 -4.97 1.95 -0.45
CA ASP A 103 -5.40 2.26 0.92
C ASP A 103 -4.33 3.05 1.68
N THR A 104 -3.05 2.72 1.47
CA THR A 104 -1.92 3.43 2.09
C THR A 104 -1.80 4.86 1.57
N THR A 105 -1.92 5.06 0.25
CA THR A 105 -1.81 6.38 -0.39
C THR A 105 -3.00 7.26 -0.05
N THR A 106 -4.23 6.72 -0.06
CA THR A 106 -5.43 7.45 0.37
C THR A 106 -5.30 7.95 1.80
N SER A 107 -4.81 7.10 2.71
CA SER A 107 -4.58 7.49 4.10
C SER A 107 -3.52 8.58 4.22
N ALA A 108 -2.39 8.43 3.54
CA ALA A 108 -1.33 9.44 3.54
C ALA A 108 -1.84 10.80 3.04
N ILE A 109 -2.49 10.82 1.87
CA ILE A 109 -3.02 12.04 1.25
C ILE A 109 -4.04 12.71 2.18
N SER A 110 -4.93 11.94 2.81
CA SER A 110 -5.93 12.49 3.72
C SER A 110 -5.31 13.22 4.90
N TRP A 111 -4.27 12.65 5.52
CA TRP A 111 -3.55 13.28 6.62
C TRP A 111 -2.72 14.49 6.17
N ILE A 112 -2.01 14.39 5.04
CA ILE A 112 -1.22 15.50 4.50
C ILE A 112 -2.12 16.69 4.18
N LEU A 113 -3.29 16.46 3.57
CA LEU A 113 -4.27 17.52 3.29
C LEU A 113 -4.83 18.12 4.58
N TYR A 114 -5.09 17.30 5.60
CA TYR A 114 -5.52 17.77 6.92
C TYR A 114 -4.47 18.69 7.57
N ASP A 115 -3.19 18.29 7.54
CA ASP A 115 -2.10 19.09 8.10
C ASP A 115 -1.91 20.40 7.34
N LEU A 116 -1.94 20.37 6.00
CA LEU A 116 -1.87 21.57 5.18
C LEU A 116 -3.02 22.54 5.47
N ALA A 117 -4.25 22.03 5.64
CA ALA A 117 -5.41 22.85 6.00
C ALA A 117 -5.26 23.52 7.38
N LYS A 118 -4.55 22.89 8.32
CA LYS A 118 -4.23 23.47 9.64
C LYS A 118 -3.05 24.44 9.62
N HIS A 119 -2.26 24.40 8.56
CA HIS A 119 -1.05 25.20 8.39
C HIS A 119 -1.07 25.99 7.06
N PRO A 120 -1.92 27.04 6.96
CA PRO A 120 -2.12 27.77 5.72
C PRO A 120 -0.84 28.39 5.13
N GLU A 121 0.14 28.71 5.98
CA GLU A 121 1.46 29.19 5.58
C GLU A 121 2.19 28.18 4.68
N TYR A 122 2.18 26.89 5.06
CA TYR A 122 2.81 25.83 4.28
C TYR A 122 1.96 25.43 3.08
N GLN A 123 0.64 25.46 3.21
CA GLN A 123 -0.26 25.27 2.08
C GLN A 123 -0.01 26.30 0.97
N LYS A 124 0.11 27.58 1.33
CA LYS A 124 0.40 28.67 0.38
C LYS A 124 1.78 28.52 -0.25
N LEU A 125 2.79 28.09 0.50
CA LEU A 125 4.12 27.80 -0.04
C LEU A 125 4.08 26.67 -1.07
N CYS A 126 3.38 25.56 -0.78
CA CYS A 126 3.21 24.45 -1.72
C CYS A 126 2.46 24.88 -2.99
N GLN A 127 1.38 25.66 -2.84
CA GLN A 127 0.63 26.18 -3.99
C GLN A 127 1.52 27.06 -4.88
N ASN A 128 2.22 28.04 -4.30
CA ASN A 128 3.15 28.89 -5.04
C ASN A 128 4.26 28.09 -5.74
N GLU A 129 4.77 27.02 -5.12
CA GLU A 129 5.77 26.12 -5.72
C GLU A 129 5.21 25.40 -6.95
N VAL A 130 4.01 24.83 -6.82
CA VAL A 130 3.33 24.12 -7.91
C VAL A 130 2.99 25.08 -9.05
N ASP A 131 2.44 26.26 -8.75
CA ASP A 131 2.07 27.27 -9.74
C ASP A 131 3.29 27.74 -10.55
N LYS A 132 4.44 27.96 -9.88
CA LYS A 132 5.69 28.33 -10.56
C LYS A 132 6.24 27.22 -11.45
N ALA A 133 6.19 25.97 -10.97
CA ALA A 133 6.67 24.84 -11.76
C ALA A 133 5.81 24.61 -13.02
N LEU A 134 4.51 24.90 -12.93
CA LEU A 134 3.52 24.70 -13.99
C LEU A 134 3.20 25.97 -14.79
N GLU A 135 3.90 27.08 -14.59
CA GLU A 135 3.63 28.37 -15.24
C GLU A 135 3.54 28.23 -16.78
N ASN A 136 4.36 27.36 -17.37
CA ASN A 136 4.40 27.11 -18.80
C ASN A 136 3.45 25.99 -19.28
N ASN A 137 2.85 25.19 -18.39
CA ASN A 137 1.90 24.13 -18.71
C ASN A 137 0.80 24.02 -17.63
N PRO A 138 -0.12 25.01 -17.54
CA PRO A 138 -1.14 25.01 -16.50
C PRO A 138 -2.00 23.75 -16.55
N GLY A 139 -2.16 23.08 -15.40
CA GLY A 139 -3.04 21.91 -15.25
C GLY A 139 -2.47 20.58 -15.73
N PHE A 140 -1.23 20.53 -16.22
CA PHE A 140 -0.59 19.26 -16.62
C PHE A 140 0.80 19.09 -16.00
N VAL A 141 0.91 18.15 -15.05
CA VAL A 141 2.17 17.81 -14.39
C VAL A 141 2.92 16.76 -15.22
N LYS A 142 4.13 17.09 -15.68
CA LYS A 142 5.01 16.12 -16.35
C LYS A 142 5.93 15.43 -15.35
N TRP A 143 6.52 14.31 -15.77
CA TRP A 143 7.47 13.57 -14.93
C TRP A 143 8.65 14.43 -14.49
N GLU A 144 9.16 15.28 -15.39
CA GLU A 144 10.30 16.16 -15.12
C GLU A 144 9.97 17.28 -14.13
N ASP A 145 8.68 17.59 -13.93
CA ASP A 145 8.25 18.64 -13.01
C ASP A 145 8.28 18.17 -11.55
N LEU A 146 8.18 16.85 -11.29
CA LEU A 146 8.17 16.29 -9.94
C LEU A 146 9.43 16.64 -9.14
N GLY A 147 10.58 16.77 -9.82
CA GLY A 147 11.84 17.17 -9.21
C GLY A 147 11.87 18.63 -8.71
N LYS A 148 10.88 19.46 -9.09
CA LYS A 148 10.79 20.87 -8.70
C LYS A 148 9.95 21.09 -7.42
N PHE A 149 9.23 20.07 -6.96
CA PHE A 149 8.28 20.15 -5.83
C PHE A 149 8.97 19.91 -4.48
N TYR A 150 9.94 20.75 -4.11
CA TYR A 150 10.75 20.58 -2.90
C TYR A 150 9.96 20.78 -1.60
N VAL A 151 9.20 21.86 -1.49
CA VAL A 151 8.38 22.19 -0.31
C VAL A 151 7.27 21.16 -0.16
N LEU A 152 6.57 20.84 -1.24
CA LEU A 152 5.53 19.81 -1.23
C LEU A 152 6.10 18.45 -0.81
N THR A 153 7.27 18.05 -1.32
CA THR A 153 7.94 16.80 -0.91
C THR A 153 8.29 16.81 0.59
N ARG A 154 8.72 17.96 1.14
CA ARG A 154 8.97 18.09 2.58
C ARG A 154 7.69 17.93 3.39
N CYS A 155 6.59 18.55 2.97
CA CYS A 155 5.29 18.41 3.63
C CYS A 155 4.77 16.97 3.57
N ILE A 156 4.92 16.27 2.43
CA ILE A 156 4.56 14.85 2.30
C ILE A 156 5.38 14.00 3.28
N LYS A 157 6.71 14.18 3.32
CA LYS A 157 7.59 13.45 4.24
C LYS A 157 7.24 13.71 5.70
N GLU A 158 6.95 14.96 6.06
CA GLU A 158 6.58 15.31 7.42
C GLU A 158 5.20 14.76 7.81
N GLY A 159 4.22 14.84 6.91
CA GLY A 159 2.91 14.22 7.11
C GLY A 159 3.02 12.72 7.30
N MET A 160 3.85 12.02 6.52
CA MET A 160 4.09 10.58 6.70
C MET A 160 4.89 10.25 7.97
N ARG A 161 5.74 11.18 8.45
CA ARG A 161 6.45 11.03 9.73
C ARG A 161 5.47 11.09 10.90
N LEU A 162 4.54 12.04 10.88
CA LEU A 162 3.51 12.23 11.92
C LEU A 162 2.37 11.21 11.82
N HIS A 163 1.95 10.88 10.62
CA HIS A 163 0.78 10.07 10.30
C HIS A 163 1.16 8.94 9.34
N SER A 164 2.02 8.03 9.82
CA SER A 164 2.43 6.88 9.03
C SER A 164 1.23 6.00 8.67
N PRO A 165 0.92 5.78 7.36
CA PRO A 165 -0.19 4.92 6.94
C PRO A 165 -0.03 3.47 7.42
N VAL A 166 1.21 3.03 7.61
CA VAL A 166 1.56 1.69 8.11
C VAL A 166 2.34 1.87 9.42
N PRO A 167 1.67 1.94 10.58
CA PRO A 167 2.31 2.29 11.86
C PRO A 167 3.12 1.14 12.47
N LEU A 168 2.92 -0.10 12.02
CA LEU A 168 3.55 -1.30 12.55
C LEU A 168 3.95 -2.23 11.39
N VAL A 169 5.19 -2.70 11.42
CA VAL A 169 5.67 -3.79 10.55
C VAL A 169 6.18 -4.93 11.42
N ALA A 170 5.93 -6.17 11.00
CA ALA A 170 6.37 -7.36 11.73
C ALA A 170 7.17 -8.30 10.83
N ARG A 171 8.14 -8.99 11.43
CA ARG A 171 9.03 -9.98 10.81
C ARG A 171 9.19 -11.15 11.76
N GLN A 172 9.11 -12.37 11.24
CA GLN A 172 9.53 -13.55 11.97
C GLN A 172 10.97 -13.85 11.60
N SER A 173 11.87 -13.94 12.60
CA SER A 173 13.25 -14.29 12.30
C SER A 173 13.38 -15.78 12.00
N THR A 174 14.12 -16.10 10.94
CA THR A 174 14.50 -17.48 10.60
C THR A 174 15.84 -17.90 11.21
N LYS A 175 16.58 -16.95 11.80
CA LYS A 175 17.89 -17.17 12.44
C LYS A 175 17.90 -16.59 13.84
N GLU A 176 18.67 -17.22 14.72
CA GLU A 176 18.77 -16.80 16.11
C GLU A 176 19.73 -15.63 16.33
N ILE A 177 20.37 -15.05 15.30
CA ILE A 177 21.38 -14.00 15.50
C ILE A 177 21.07 -12.77 14.65
N ILE A 178 20.93 -11.62 15.33
CA ILE A 178 20.88 -10.28 14.73
C ILE A 178 22.01 -9.47 15.37
N ASP A 179 22.93 -8.93 14.58
CA ASP A 179 24.07 -8.11 15.03
C ASP A 179 24.87 -8.68 16.21
N GLY A 180 25.15 -10.00 16.16
CA GLY A 180 25.93 -10.70 17.19
C GLY A 180 25.18 -10.98 18.50
N THR A 181 23.90 -10.59 18.59
CA THR A 181 23.04 -10.90 19.73
C THR A 181 22.13 -12.07 19.41
N THR A 182 22.11 -13.07 20.29
CA THR A 182 21.23 -14.24 20.15
C THR A 182 19.81 -13.88 20.59
N PHE A 183 18.86 -14.03 19.69
CA PHE A 183 17.43 -13.96 19.97
C PHE A 183 16.79 -15.31 19.67
N PRO A 184 15.83 -15.77 20.48
CA PRO A 184 14.99 -16.91 20.09
C PRO A 184 14.25 -16.62 18.77
N PRO A 185 13.86 -17.66 17.99
CA PRO A 185 13.07 -17.47 16.79
C PRO A 185 11.67 -16.95 17.17
N GLU A 186 11.57 -15.63 17.29
CA GLU A 186 10.37 -14.90 17.71
C GLU A 186 9.92 -13.91 16.65
N LEU A 187 8.69 -13.41 16.83
CA LEU A 187 8.09 -12.37 16.02
C LEU A 187 8.63 -11.01 16.48
N PHE A 188 9.40 -10.35 15.63
CA PHE A 188 9.86 -8.98 15.82
C PHE A 188 8.85 -8.02 15.21
N SER A 189 8.43 -7.02 15.97
CA SER A 189 7.58 -5.94 15.46
C SER A 189 8.24 -4.59 15.68
N VAL A 190 8.33 -3.78 14.62
CA VAL A 190 8.83 -2.42 14.69
C VAL A 190 7.66 -1.46 14.52
N SER A 191 7.41 -0.63 15.53
CA SER A 191 6.46 0.46 15.43
C SER A 191 7.12 1.66 14.77
N ILE A 192 6.77 1.91 13.51
CA ILE A 192 7.24 3.07 12.74
C ILE A 192 6.78 4.36 13.42
N TYR A 193 5.55 4.36 13.97
CA TYR A 193 5.00 5.50 14.70
C TYR A 193 5.85 5.89 15.92
N MET A 194 6.32 4.91 16.69
CA MET A 194 7.16 5.16 17.87
C MET A 194 8.55 5.68 17.51
N VAL A 195 9.13 5.21 16.40
CA VAL A 195 10.40 5.75 15.90
C VAL A 195 10.25 7.23 15.57
N SER A 196 9.18 7.62 14.87
CA SER A 196 8.90 9.03 14.56
C SER A 196 8.73 9.91 15.80
N ILE A 197 8.10 9.41 16.86
CA ILE A 197 7.91 10.14 18.12
C ILE A 197 9.23 10.25 18.89
N THR A 198 10.00 9.18 18.96
CA THR A 198 11.27 9.17 19.71
C THR A 198 12.26 10.19 19.13
N THR A 199 12.31 10.32 17.80
CA THR A 199 13.13 11.33 17.12
C THR A 199 12.68 12.77 17.41
N LEU A 200 11.39 13.01 17.66
CA LEU A 200 10.89 14.32 18.11
C LEU A 200 11.32 14.62 19.55
N LEU A 201 11.15 13.63 20.44
CA LEU A 201 11.45 13.79 21.86
C LEU A 201 12.96 13.91 22.14
N SER A 202 13.80 13.29 21.32
CA SER A 202 15.26 13.38 21.43
C SER A 202 15.85 14.68 20.88
N GLY A 203 15.04 15.54 20.26
CA GLY A 203 15.50 16.82 19.70
C GLY A 203 16.50 16.68 18.55
N GLN A 204 16.60 15.50 17.93
CA GLN A 204 17.52 15.23 16.82
C GLN A 204 17.06 15.79 15.47
N ILE A 205 15.93 16.51 15.43
CA ILE A 205 15.44 17.24 14.26
C ILE A 205 15.58 18.73 14.54
N ARG A 206 16.67 19.34 14.04
CA ARG A 206 16.81 20.78 13.82
C ARG A 206 16.93 21.04 12.33
#